data_AF-A0A1X7SYB2-F1
#
_entry.id   AF-A0A1X7SYB2-F1
#
_cell.length_a   1.000
_cell.length_b   1.000
_cell.length_c   1.000
_cell.angle_alpha   90.00
_cell.angle_beta   90.00
_cell.angle_gamma   90.00
#
_symmetry.space_group_name_H-M   'P 1'
#
loop_
_entity.id
_entity.type
_entity.pdbx_description
1 polymer ?
#
loop_
_entity_poly.entity_id
_entity_poly.type
_entity_poly.pdbx_seq_one_letter_code
_entity_poly.pdbx_strand_id
1 'polypeptide(L)'
;MVLFVLVLISVVLITSASSLTCPSQKDAEVLIFGAGTAGVTAARVFNDHGLNSFKVLEAYGKIGGRIRNVAFKGVQIEVGANWIHEAPANTGSRSDNDNPIWTLARHSGCYVQGNEFQGSFTSSAIYMDLNDRQQFETVNADNIVTEYMTKYEEAIGTAGTNTVRQGLNINDWHPDSALKQVIEWSEFDFTYATTPENPVCH
;
A
#
# COMPACT_ATOMS: atom_id res chain seq x y z
N MET A 1 70.06 9.03 29.89
CA MET A 1 68.95 9.96 29.56
C MET A 1 68.15 9.52 28.34
N VAL A 2 68.78 9.12 27.22
CA VAL A 2 68.07 8.74 25.98
C VAL A 2 67.22 7.46 26.09
N LEU A 3 67.68 6.45 26.84
CA LEU A 3 66.95 5.17 27.04
C LEU A 3 65.64 5.35 27.84
N PHE A 4 65.61 6.28 28.79
CA PHE A 4 64.42 6.58 29.60
C PHE A 4 63.32 7.28 28.79
N VAL A 5 63.73 8.16 27.85
CA VAL A 5 62.80 8.87 26.96
C VAL A 5 62.15 7.90 25.96
N LEU A 6 62.90 6.92 25.44
CA LEU A 6 62.37 5.90 24.53
C LEU A 6 61.37 4.95 25.22
N VAL A 7 61.60 4.59 26.49
CA VAL A 7 60.66 3.77 27.28
C VAL A 7 59.38 4.54 27.61
N LEU A 8 59.49 5.83 27.94
CA LEU A 8 58.31 6.68 28.16
C LEU A 8 57.47 6.87 26.89
N ILE A 9 58.11 7.07 25.73
CA ILE A 9 57.41 7.21 24.44
C ILE A 9 56.69 5.91 24.05
N SER A 10 57.29 4.75 24.30
CA SER A 10 56.67 3.45 23.99
C SER A 10 55.52 3.10 24.94
N VAL A 11 55.58 3.49 26.23
CA VAL A 11 54.45 3.33 27.17
C VAL A 11 53.27 4.24 26.80
N VAL A 12 53.52 5.46 26.31
CA VAL A 12 52.46 6.39 25.87
C VAL A 12 51.78 5.93 24.57
N LEU A 13 52.52 5.30 23.65
CA LEU A 13 51.95 4.76 22.41
C LEU A 13 51.07 3.50 22.63
N ILE A 14 51.34 2.73 23.69
CA ILE A 14 50.54 1.53 24.03
C ILE A 14 49.22 1.91 24.73
N THR A 15 49.16 3.04 25.43
CA THR A 15 47.95 3.47 26.16
C THR A 15 46.95 4.26 25.32
N SER A 16 47.33 4.72 24.12
CA SER A 16 46.44 5.44 23.20
C SER A 16 45.79 4.57 22.11
N ALA A 17 45.92 3.25 22.18
CA ALA A 17 45.06 2.34 21.42
C ALA A 17 43.66 2.29 22.06
N SER A 18 42.99 3.44 22.14
CA SER A 18 41.55 3.48 22.31
C SER A 18 40.96 2.81 21.09
N SER A 19 40.47 1.58 21.26
CA SER A 19 39.67 0.88 20.26
C SER A 19 38.66 1.88 19.71
N LEU A 20 38.73 2.21 18.42
CA LEU A 20 37.65 2.86 17.69
C LEU A 20 36.50 1.84 17.52
N THR A 21 36.04 1.24 18.61
CA THR A 21 34.76 0.58 18.65
C THR A 21 33.75 1.71 18.78
N CYS A 22 33.24 2.18 17.64
CA CYS A 22 31.97 2.89 17.65
C CYS A 22 30.99 2.00 18.42
N PRO A 23 30.44 2.43 19.56
CA PRO A 23 29.32 1.71 20.14
C PRO A 23 28.16 1.94 19.17
N SER A 24 28.07 1.11 18.13
CA SER A 24 26.83 0.91 17.40
C SER A 24 25.92 0.18 18.38
N GLN A 25 25.38 0.91 19.36
CA GLN A 25 24.32 0.41 20.21
C GLN A 25 23.17 0.06 19.26
N LYS A 26 22.96 -1.24 19.05
CA LYS A 26 21.91 -1.71 18.16
C LYS A 26 20.59 -1.41 18.83
N ASP A 27 19.91 -0.41 18.29
CA ASP A 27 18.59 0.04 18.72
C ASP A 27 17.51 -1.04 18.61
N ALA A 28 17.72 -2.03 17.75
CA ALA A 28 16.89 -3.23 17.58
C ALA A 28 17.73 -4.36 16.98
N GLU A 29 17.33 -5.61 17.22
CA GLU A 29 17.87 -6.78 16.52
C GLU A 29 17.28 -6.93 15.12
N VAL A 30 15.99 -6.59 14.97
CA VAL A 30 15.28 -6.67 13.70
C VAL A 30 14.63 -5.33 13.34
N LEU A 31 14.83 -4.90 12.09
CA LEU A 31 14.20 -3.71 11.54
C LEU A 31 13.21 -4.13 10.45
N ILE A 32 11.94 -3.80 10.64
CA ILE A 32 10.87 -4.07 9.68
C ILE A 32 10.57 -2.79 8.93
N PHE A 33 10.73 -2.81 7.60
CA PHE A 33 10.36 -1.69 6.74
C PHE A 33 8.93 -1.89 6.21
N GLY A 34 8.06 -0.92 6.51
CA GLY A 34 6.64 -0.91 6.19
C GLY A 34 5.78 -1.45 7.34
N ALA A 35 4.81 -0.66 7.78
CA ALA A 35 3.74 -1.01 8.72
C ALA A 35 2.44 -1.35 7.98
N GLY A 36 2.55 -2.01 6.82
CA GLY A 36 1.42 -2.66 6.15
C GLY A 36 1.03 -3.99 6.81
N THR A 37 0.07 -4.72 6.22
CA THR A 37 -0.35 -6.04 6.71
C THR A 37 0.80 -7.00 6.94
N ALA A 38 1.73 -7.10 5.99
CA ALA A 38 2.90 -7.97 6.12
C ALA A 38 3.81 -7.57 7.29
N GLY A 39 4.15 -6.29 7.41
CA GLY A 39 5.05 -5.81 8.47
C GLY A 39 4.46 -5.88 9.86
N VAL A 40 3.17 -5.54 10.01
CA VAL A 40 2.43 -5.70 11.28
C VAL A 40 2.31 -7.18 11.66
N THR A 41 2.08 -8.06 10.68
CA THR A 41 2.04 -9.51 10.91
C THR A 41 3.41 -10.03 11.34
N ALA A 42 4.50 -9.59 10.69
CA ALA A 42 5.86 -9.98 11.07
C ALA A 42 6.19 -9.53 12.51
N ALA A 43 5.89 -8.28 12.84
CA ALA A 43 6.04 -7.73 14.20
C ALA A 43 5.26 -8.55 15.24
N ARG A 44 4.00 -8.91 14.92
CA ARG A 44 3.19 -9.78 15.76
C ARG A 44 3.82 -11.16 15.94
N VAL A 45 4.27 -11.80 14.87
CA VAL A 45 4.91 -13.12 14.92
C VAL A 45 6.17 -13.08 15.78
N PHE A 46 7.00 -12.04 15.66
CA PHE A 46 8.18 -11.87 16.51
C PHE A 46 7.81 -11.75 17.99
N ASN A 47 6.85 -10.88 18.31
CA ASN A 47 6.35 -10.72 19.67
C ASN A 47 5.79 -12.04 20.24
N ASP A 48 4.99 -12.77 19.46
CA ASP A 48 4.37 -14.04 19.87
C ASP A 48 5.42 -15.16 20.11
N HIS A 49 6.62 -15.04 19.52
CA HIS A 49 7.75 -15.95 19.73
C HIS A 49 8.80 -15.41 20.74
N GLY A 50 8.48 -14.32 21.46
CA GLY A 50 9.36 -13.73 22.48
C GLY A 50 10.54 -12.92 21.92
N LEU A 51 10.58 -12.65 20.62
CA LEU A 51 11.54 -11.76 19.98
C LEU A 51 11.02 -10.32 20.06
N ASN A 52 11.39 -9.62 21.13
CA ASN A 52 10.84 -8.28 21.43
C ASN A 52 11.77 -7.12 21.00
N SER A 53 12.96 -7.43 20.50
CA SER A 53 13.94 -6.44 20.03
C SER A 53 13.73 -6.12 18.54
N PHE A 54 12.59 -5.53 18.20
CA PHE A 54 12.32 -5.07 16.84
C PHE A 54 11.77 -3.65 16.79
N LYS A 55 12.01 -2.97 15.66
CA LYS A 55 11.37 -1.69 15.31
C LYS A 55 10.69 -1.81 13.95
N VAL A 56 9.53 -1.17 13.81
CA VAL A 56 8.83 -1.03 12.53
C VAL A 56 8.98 0.41 12.06
N LEU A 57 9.49 0.61 10.85
CA LEU A 57 9.60 1.91 10.20
C LEU A 57 8.57 2.00 9.08
N GLU A 58 7.67 2.95 9.17
CA GLU A 58 6.70 3.28 8.12
C GLU A 58 7.07 4.62 7.53
N ALA A 59 7.14 4.69 6.20
CA ALA A 59 7.44 5.94 5.50
C ALA A 59 6.25 6.89 5.56
N TYR A 60 5.04 6.35 5.67
CA TYR A 60 3.80 7.11 5.72
C TYR A 60 3.40 7.51 7.16
N GLY A 61 2.64 8.59 7.30
CA GLY A 61 2.14 9.05 8.61
C GLY A 61 1.04 8.17 9.22
N LYS A 62 0.72 7.02 8.61
CA LYS A 62 -0.34 6.10 9.03
C LYS A 62 0.08 4.66 8.70
N ILE A 63 -0.21 3.74 9.61
CA ILE A 63 -0.06 2.29 9.40
C ILE A 63 -1.16 1.75 8.46
N GLY A 64 -1.00 0.52 7.96
CA GLY A 64 -1.98 -0.19 7.12
C GLY A 64 -1.52 -0.40 5.68
N GLY A 65 -0.56 0.39 5.19
CA GLY A 65 -0.05 0.31 3.82
C GLY A 65 -1.16 0.52 2.80
N ARG A 66 -1.38 -0.46 1.92
CA ARG A 66 -2.45 -0.43 0.90
C ARG A 66 -3.86 -0.69 1.44
N ILE A 67 -4.04 -0.98 2.73
CA ILE A 67 -5.36 -1.00 3.35
C ILE A 67 -5.63 0.40 3.91
N ARG A 68 -6.44 1.19 3.20
CA ARG A 68 -6.63 2.60 3.50
C ARG A 68 -8.03 3.07 3.14
N ASN A 69 -8.61 3.84 4.07
CA ASN A 69 -9.78 4.66 3.86
C ASN A 69 -9.47 6.17 3.93
N VAL A 70 -10.38 6.95 3.36
CA VAL A 70 -10.45 8.40 3.49
C VAL A 70 -11.88 8.84 3.76
N ALA A 71 -12.02 9.97 4.46
CA ALA A 71 -13.32 10.61 4.61
C ALA A 71 -13.66 11.38 3.33
N PHE A 72 -14.81 11.08 2.73
CA PHE A 72 -15.34 11.75 1.56
C PHE A 72 -16.80 12.12 1.80
N LYS A 73 -17.14 13.41 1.74
CA LYS A 73 -18.52 13.91 1.96
C LYS A 73 -19.24 13.33 3.19
N GLY A 74 -18.51 13.14 4.30
CA GLY A 74 -19.06 12.61 5.56
C GLY A 74 -19.19 11.09 5.63
N VAL A 75 -18.81 10.36 4.58
CA VAL A 75 -18.71 8.89 4.58
C VAL A 75 -17.24 8.46 4.53
N GLN A 76 -16.93 7.28 5.08
CA GLN A 76 -15.62 6.66 4.90
C GLN A 76 -15.65 5.83 3.62
N ILE A 77 -14.71 6.06 2.72
CA ILE A 77 -14.54 5.27 1.49
C ILE A 77 -13.18 4.59 1.51
N GLU A 78 -13.15 3.33 1.11
CA GLU A 78 -11.90 2.58 0.92
C GLU A 78 -11.24 3.01 -0.39
N VAL A 79 -9.98 3.45 -0.32
CA VAL A 79 -9.15 3.86 -1.47
C VAL A 79 -7.99 2.89 -1.68
N GLY A 80 -8.08 1.71 -1.08
CA GLY A 80 -7.14 0.62 -1.17
C GLY A 80 -7.90 -0.71 -1.12
N ALA A 81 -7.44 -1.67 -0.33
CA ALA A 81 -8.14 -2.95 -0.18
C ALA A 81 -9.57 -2.75 0.37
N ASN A 82 -10.57 -3.13 -0.42
CA ASN A 82 -11.99 -2.96 -0.13
C ASN A 82 -12.78 -4.29 -0.10
N TRP A 83 -12.18 -5.38 -0.58
CA TRP A 83 -12.85 -6.66 -0.75
C TRP A 83 -12.04 -7.83 -0.17
N ILE A 84 -12.73 -8.78 0.46
CA ILE A 84 -12.15 -10.05 0.91
C ILE A 84 -12.67 -11.14 -0.02
N HIS A 85 -11.78 -11.67 -0.86
CA HIS A 85 -12.12 -12.79 -1.72
C HIS A 85 -12.45 -14.03 -0.90
N GLU A 86 -13.40 -14.84 -1.40
CA GLU A 86 -13.76 -16.14 -0.82
C GLU A 86 -14.29 -16.08 0.63
N ALA A 87 -14.93 -14.97 1.00
CA ALA A 87 -15.72 -14.95 2.23
C ALA A 87 -16.88 -15.97 2.12
N PRO A 88 -17.11 -16.81 3.14
CA PRO A 88 -18.16 -17.82 3.12
C PRO A 88 -19.55 -17.17 3.01
N ALA A 89 -20.43 -17.79 2.23
CA ALA A 89 -21.79 -17.31 2.01
C ALA A 89 -22.58 -17.10 3.32
N ASN A 90 -22.32 -17.95 4.32
CA ASN A 90 -22.73 -17.71 5.69
C ASN A 90 -21.55 -17.14 6.48
N THR A 91 -21.63 -15.85 6.81
CA THR A 91 -20.56 -15.11 7.51
C THR A 91 -20.28 -15.64 8.93
N GLY A 92 -21.21 -16.39 9.52
CA GLY A 92 -21.01 -17.10 10.79
C GLY A 92 -20.31 -18.46 10.66
N SER A 93 -20.21 -19.01 9.45
CA SER A 93 -19.61 -20.33 9.22
C SER A 93 -18.10 -20.33 9.38
N ARG A 94 -17.53 -21.43 9.87
CA ARG A 94 -16.08 -21.64 10.06
C ARG A 94 -15.61 -22.82 9.22
N SER A 95 -14.48 -22.64 8.55
CA SER A 95 -13.74 -23.70 7.88
C SER A 95 -12.26 -23.60 8.18
N ASP A 96 -11.57 -24.73 8.24
CA ASP A 96 -10.10 -24.77 8.35
C ASP A 96 -9.42 -24.18 7.11
N ASN A 97 -10.15 -24.07 5.99
CA ASN A 97 -9.69 -23.46 4.75
C ASN A 97 -10.23 -22.03 4.55
N ASP A 98 -10.77 -21.40 5.59
CA ASP A 98 -11.22 -20.00 5.48
C ASP A 98 -10.04 -19.11 5.07
N ASN A 99 -10.30 -18.13 4.19
CA ASN A 99 -9.33 -17.09 3.87
C ASN A 99 -8.79 -16.48 5.18
N PRO A 100 -7.47 -16.40 5.40
CA PRO A 100 -6.90 -15.87 6.64
C PRO A 100 -7.32 -14.42 6.91
N ILE A 101 -7.55 -13.61 5.86
CA ILE A 101 -8.08 -12.25 5.98
C ILE A 101 -9.54 -12.27 6.47
N TRP A 102 -10.34 -13.24 6.01
CA TRP A 102 -11.70 -13.44 6.51
C TRP A 102 -11.72 -13.78 8.01
N THR A 103 -10.80 -14.64 8.45
CA THR A 103 -10.66 -14.98 9.87
C THR A 103 -10.33 -13.75 10.72
N LEU A 104 -9.46 -12.86 10.22
CA LEU A 104 -9.15 -11.58 10.89
C LEU A 104 -10.33 -10.61 10.90
N ALA A 105 -11.04 -10.46 9.78
CA ALA A 105 -12.20 -9.59 9.67
C ALA A 105 -13.31 -10.01 10.64
N ARG A 106 -13.57 -11.32 10.76
CA ARG A 106 -14.53 -11.83 11.74
C ARG A 106 -14.11 -11.62 13.18
N HIS A 107 -12.84 -11.86 13.50
CA HIS A 107 -12.33 -11.68 14.87
C HIS A 107 -12.47 -10.23 15.33
N SER A 108 -12.27 -9.28 14.41
CA SER A 108 -12.40 -7.83 14.67
C SER A 108 -13.82 -7.29 14.51
N GLY A 109 -14.74 -8.06 13.93
CA GLY A 109 -16.08 -7.59 13.56
C GLY A 109 -16.08 -6.60 12.38
N CYS A 110 -14.96 -6.44 11.68
CA CYS A 110 -14.77 -5.49 10.58
C CYS A 110 -15.23 -6.07 9.24
N TYR A 111 -16.53 -6.33 9.11
CA TYR A 111 -17.16 -6.72 7.85
C TYR A 111 -18.62 -6.26 7.84
N VAL A 112 -19.19 -6.04 6.66
CA VAL A 112 -20.60 -5.66 6.51
C VAL A 112 -21.46 -6.85 6.91
N GLN A 113 -22.31 -6.68 7.93
CA GLN A 113 -23.29 -7.69 8.32
C GLN A 113 -24.63 -7.41 7.64
N GLY A 114 -25.08 -8.33 6.78
CA GLY A 114 -26.43 -8.28 6.19
C GLY A 114 -26.48 -7.68 4.77
N ASN A 115 -27.68 -7.25 4.39
CA ASN A 115 -28.06 -6.88 3.02
C ASN A 115 -27.77 -5.41 2.68
N GLU A 116 -26.93 -4.72 3.45
CA GLU A 116 -26.78 -3.25 3.36
C GLU A 116 -26.11 -2.79 2.06
N PHE A 117 -25.43 -3.70 1.35
CA PHE A 117 -24.99 -3.51 -0.03
C PHE A 117 -25.39 -4.71 -0.88
N GLN A 118 -26.64 -4.74 -1.38
CA GLN A 118 -27.06 -5.64 -2.45
C GLN A 118 -26.58 -5.13 -3.83
N GLY A 119 -25.28 -4.86 -3.96
CA GLY A 119 -24.67 -4.61 -5.25
C GLY A 119 -24.46 -5.95 -5.95
N SER A 120 -25.08 -6.15 -7.11
CA SER A 120 -24.69 -7.24 -8.01
C SER A 120 -23.36 -6.84 -8.66
N PHE A 121 -22.39 -7.75 -8.67
CA PHE A 121 -21.17 -7.57 -9.46
C PHE A 121 -21.55 -7.54 -10.94
N THR A 122 -21.44 -6.38 -11.56
CA THR A 122 -21.32 -6.29 -13.01
C THR A 122 -19.86 -6.43 -13.37
N SER A 123 -19.54 -7.11 -14.47
CA SER A 123 -18.18 -7.21 -15.03
C SER A 123 -17.67 -5.88 -15.62
N SER A 124 -18.33 -4.77 -15.27
CA SER A 124 -18.14 -3.45 -15.85
C SER A 124 -18.53 -2.40 -14.83
N ALA A 125 -17.76 -1.31 -14.74
CA ALA A 125 -18.09 -0.18 -13.88
C ALA A 125 -19.33 0.56 -14.42
N ILE A 126 -20.20 1.02 -13.51
CA ILE A 126 -21.30 1.94 -13.83
C ILE A 126 -20.89 3.32 -13.35
N TYR A 127 -20.74 4.24 -14.30
CA TYR A 127 -20.41 5.64 -14.03
C TYR A 127 -21.70 6.43 -13.81
N MET A 128 -21.74 7.27 -12.78
CA MET A 128 -22.93 8.06 -12.43
C MET A 128 -22.54 9.51 -12.17
N ASP A 129 -23.43 10.43 -12.54
CA ASP A 129 -23.32 11.85 -12.22
C ASP A 129 -24.67 12.38 -11.72
N LEU A 130 -24.67 13.57 -11.12
CA LEU A 130 -25.88 14.27 -10.72
C LEU A 130 -26.45 15.04 -11.91
N ASN A 131 -27.73 14.80 -12.22
CA ASN A 131 -28.45 15.65 -13.15
C ASN A 131 -28.82 17.01 -12.53
N ASP A 132 -29.46 17.89 -13.31
CA ASP A 132 -29.90 19.23 -12.87
C ASP A 132 -30.82 19.22 -11.63
N ARG A 133 -31.43 18.07 -11.32
CA ARG A 133 -32.30 17.86 -10.15
C ARG A 133 -31.59 17.24 -8.96
N GLN A 134 -30.25 17.13 -9.01
CA GLN A 134 -29.43 16.46 -8.00
C GLN A 134 -29.80 14.99 -7.77
N GLN A 135 -30.25 14.31 -8.83
CA GLN A 135 -30.50 12.88 -8.81
C GLN A 135 -29.40 12.15 -9.56
N PHE A 136 -28.98 11.00 -9.04
CA PHE A 136 -27.98 10.16 -9.73
C PHE A 136 -28.56 9.61 -11.03
N GLU A 137 -27.79 9.75 -12.10
CA GLU A 137 -28.08 9.23 -13.42
C GLU A 137 -26.83 8.55 -14.00
N THR A 138 -27.03 7.46 -14.73
CA THR A 138 -25.94 6.73 -15.37
C THR A 138 -25.36 7.54 -16.52
N VAL A 139 -24.04 7.64 -16.57
CA VAL A 139 -23.28 8.24 -17.66
C VAL A 139 -22.83 7.13 -18.60
N ASN A 140 -23.13 7.26 -19.90
CA ASN A 140 -22.51 6.40 -20.91
C ASN A 140 -21.06 6.83 -21.09
N ALA A 141 -20.13 5.99 -20.64
CA ALA A 141 -18.70 6.22 -20.66
C ALA A 141 -17.94 5.28 -21.62
N ASP A 142 -18.65 4.45 -22.39
CA ASP A 142 -18.07 3.33 -23.14
C ASP A 142 -16.96 3.77 -24.11
N ASN A 143 -17.16 4.91 -24.78
CA ASN A 143 -16.19 5.47 -25.71
C ASN A 143 -14.91 5.91 -25.00
N ILE A 144 -15.03 6.57 -23.84
CA ILE A 144 -13.90 7.08 -23.08
C ILE A 144 -13.16 5.93 -22.38
N VAL A 145 -13.89 4.92 -21.89
CA VAL A 145 -13.29 3.69 -21.35
C VAL A 145 -12.50 2.94 -22.43
N THR A 146 -13.07 2.81 -23.63
CA THR A 146 -12.38 2.16 -24.77
C THR A 146 -11.14 2.94 -25.19
N GLU A 147 -11.22 4.28 -25.21
CA GLU A 147 -10.06 5.14 -25.44
C GLU A 147 -8.99 4.91 -24.37
N TYR A 148 -9.37 4.96 -23.09
CA TYR A 148 -8.46 4.72 -21.97
C TYR A 148 -7.72 3.38 -22.10
N MET A 149 -8.45 2.29 -22.32
CA MET A 149 -7.86 0.95 -22.41
C MET A 149 -6.89 0.84 -23.60
N THR A 150 -7.23 1.48 -24.73
CA THR A 150 -6.31 1.56 -25.88
C THR A 150 -5.02 2.29 -25.51
N LYS A 151 -5.15 3.45 -24.84
CA LYS A 151 -4.00 4.26 -24.40
C LYS A 151 -3.18 3.59 -23.31
N TYR A 152 -3.82 2.81 -22.44
CA TYR A 152 -3.14 2.02 -21.43
C TYR A 152 -2.23 0.94 -22.04
N GLU A 153 -2.73 0.20 -23.03
CA GLU A 153 -1.93 -0.81 -23.76
C GLU A 153 -0.74 -0.16 -24.51
N GLU A 154 -0.95 1.01 -25.12
CA GLU A 154 0.14 1.81 -25.72
C GLU A 154 1.16 2.28 -24.66
N ALA A 155 0.67 2.72 -23.50
CA ALA A 155 1.49 3.23 -22.41
C ALA A 155 2.43 2.18 -21.82
N ILE A 156 1.94 0.95 -21.57
CA ILE A 156 2.78 -0.14 -21.03
C ILE A 156 3.83 -0.61 -22.04
N GLY A 157 3.59 -0.41 -23.35
CA GLY A 157 4.56 -0.70 -24.42
C GLY A 157 5.56 0.42 -24.69
N THR A 158 5.41 1.59 -24.04
CA THR A 158 6.24 2.76 -24.32
C THR A 158 7.62 2.63 -23.65
N ALA A 159 8.68 2.55 -24.46
CA ALA A 159 10.04 2.45 -23.94
C ALA A 159 10.50 3.74 -23.25
N GLY A 160 11.31 3.61 -22.19
CA GLY A 160 11.93 4.75 -21.50
C GLY A 160 11.01 5.49 -20.52
N THR A 161 9.86 4.91 -20.17
CA THR A 161 8.98 5.44 -19.12
C THR A 161 9.30 4.83 -17.76
N ASN A 162 9.22 5.64 -16.70
CA ASN A 162 9.38 5.16 -15.32
C ASN A 162 8.05 4.87 -14.62
N THR A 163 6.93 5.30 -15.22
CA THR A 163 5.58 5.25 -14.63
C THR A 163 4.55 5.06 -15.72
N VAL A 164 3.39 4.47 -15.38
CA VAL A 164 2.27 4.33 -16.32
C VAL A 164 1.74 5.70 -16.73
N ARG A 165 1.69 6.67 -15.80
CA ARG A 165 1.34 8.07 -16.10
C ARG A 165 2.17 8.65 -17.23
N GLN A 166 3.49 8.42 -17.23
CA GLN A 166 4.37 8.94 -18.26
C GLN A 166 4.04 8.31 -19.62
N GLY A 167 3.80 7.01 -19.67
CA GLY A 167 3.35 6.32 -20.88
C GLY A 167 2.00 6.85 -21.37
N LEU A 168 1.03 7.02 -20.48
CA LEU A 168 -0.28 7.58 -20.81
C LEU A 168 -0.17 8.99 -21.40
N ASN A 169 0.64 9.85 -20.78
CA ASN A 169 0.88 11.21 -21.28
C ASN A 169 1.56 11.24 -22.65
N ILE A 170 2.51 10.34 -22.92
CA ILE A 170 3.18 10.24 -24.22
C ILE A 170 2.20 9.81 -25.31
N ASN A 171 1.21 8.98 -24.96
CA ASN A 171 0.18 8.49 -25.87
C ASN A 171 -1.09 9.36 -25.84
N ASP A 172 -0.99 10.62 -25.43
CA ASP A 172 -2.05 11.65 -25.44
C ASP A 172 -3.25 11.35 -24.53
N TRP A 173 -3.11 10.49 -23.52
CA TRP A 173 -4.11 10.36 -22.46
C TRP A 173 -3.85 11.33 -21.32
N HIS A 174 -4.79 12.25 -21.12
CA HIS A 174 -4.78 13.20 -20.01
C HIS A 174 -6.12 13.16 -19.25
N PRO A 175 -6.10 12.97 -17.92
CA PRO A 175 -7.31 12.95 -17.08
C PRO A 175 -7.80 14.39 -16.78
N ASP A 176 -8.13 15.12 -17.83
CA ASP A 176 -8.49 16.55 -17.84
C ASP A 176 -9.96 16.83 -17.46
N SER A 177 -10.76 15.78 -17.22
CA SER A 177 -12.14 15.87 -16.78
C SER A 177 -12.41 14.92 -15.62
N ALA A 178 -13.44 15.22 -14.81
CA ALA A 178 -13.85 14.34 -13.70
C ALA A 178 -14.18 12.92 -14.17
N LEU A 179 -14.83 12.78 -15.33
CA LEU A 179 -15.16 11.47 -15.90
C LEU A 179 -13.90 10.68 -16.27
N LYS A 180 -12.93 11.30 -16.95
CA LYS A 180 -11.65 10.63 -17.26
C LYS A 180 -10.86 10.26 -16.00
N GLN A 181 -10.86 11.11 -14.98
CA GLN A 181 -10.22 10.83 -13.68
C GLN A 181 -10.87 9.62 -13.00
N VAL A 182 -12.20 9.52 -12.99
CA VAL A 182 -12.92 8.40 -12.39
C VAL A 182 -12.74 7.12 -13.19
N ILE A 183 -12.71 7.19 -14.52
CA ILE A 183 -12.41 6.04 -15.39
C ILE A 183 -11.02 5.51 -15.11
N GLU A 184 -10.01 6.38 -15.09
CA GLU A 184 -8.65 5.96 -14.80
C GLU A 184 -8.50 5.38 -13.39
N TRP A 185 -9.16 5.98 -12.40
CA TRP A 185 -9.23 5.40 -11.06
C TRP A 185 -9.89 4.01 -11.07
N SER A 186 -11.00 3.85 -11.80
CA SER A 186 -11.76 2.59 -11.87
C SER A 186 -10.98 1.48 -12.56
N GLU A 187 -10.30 1.80 -13.66
CA GLU A 187 -9.61 0.81 -14.48
C GLU A 187 -8.18 0.52 -13.95
N PHE A 188 -7.53 1.49 -13.31
CA PHE A 188 -6.15 1.35 -12.82
C PHE A 188 -6.04 1.36 -11.30
N ASP A 189 -6.39 2.45 -10.63
CA ASP A 189 -6.15 2.61 -9.19
C ASP A 189 -6.86 1.54 -8.37
N PHE A 190 -8.10 1.23 -8.74
CA PHE A 190 -8.88 0.16 -8.14
C PHE A 190 -8.19 -1.21 -8.31
N THR A 191 -7.67 -1.49 -9.50
CA THR A 191 -7.03 -2.76 -9.85
C THR A 191 -5.67 -2.94 -9.18
N TYR A 192 -4.83 -1.89 -9.19
CA TYR A 192 -3.44 -1.96 -8.75
C TYR A 192 -3.22 -1.41 -7.34
N ALA A 193 -4.26 -0.82 -6.71
CA ALA A 193 -4.21 -0.15 -5.42
C ALA A 193 -3.09 0.90 -5.34
N THR A 194 -2.81 1.57 -6.47
CA THR A 194 -1.83 2.64 -6.62
C THR A 194 -2.19 3.50 -7.83
N THR A 195 -1.79 4.76 -7.80
CA THR A 195 -2.01 5.68 -8.92
C THR A 195 -0.95 5.48 -10.02
N PRO A 196 -1.22 5.90 -11.28
CA PRO A 196 -0.31 5.72 -12.41
C PRO A 196 1.02 6.48 -12.27
N GLU A 197 1.10 7.47 -11.38
CA GLU A 197 2.32 8.24 -11.09
C GLU A 197 3.36 7.43 -10.33
N ASN A 198 2.95 6.37 -9.64
CA ASN A 198 3.89 5.52 -8.92
C ASN A 198 4.46 4.45 -9.86
N PRO A 199 5.75 4.09 -9.69
CA PRO A 199 6.31 2.95 -10.39
C PRO A 199 5.52 1.69 -10.02
N VAL A 200 4.96 1.01 -11.00
CA VAL A 200 4.37 -0.31 -10.81
C VAL A 200 5.44 -1.34 -11.14
N CYS A 201 5.79 -2.17 -10.16
CA CYS A 201 6.65 -3.32 -10.42
C CYS A 201 5.81 -4.34 -11.19
N HIS A 202 6.09 -4.48 -12.49
CA HIS A 202 5.63 -5.61 -13.31
C HIS A 202 6.47 -6.85 -13.03
#